data_AF-A0A380ECN2-F1
#
_entry.id   AF-A0A380ECN2-F1
#
_cell.length_a   1.000
_cell.length_b   1.000
_cell.length_c   1.000
_cell.angle_alpha   90.00
_cell.angle_beta   90.00
_cell.angle_gamma   90.00
#
_symmetry.space_group_name_H-M   'P 1'
#
loop_
_entity.id
_entity.type
_entity.pdbx_description
1 polymer ?
#
loop_
_entity_poly.entity_id
_entity_poly.type
_entity_poly.pdbx_seq_one_letter_code
_entity_poly.pdbx_strand_id
1 'polypeptide(L)'
;MKNALKLIKLCQTYRVHILVCMMVILIWIKLSTDSKLNIFISLAELESDNIGEQVRNGLQEKAKQGRLITTHAPFGYEYHNGTFIINQNESPTVKAVFNYYIKGHGYKKIAQLLEEDNTYINRQPYQVRNIIYQS
;
A
#
# COMPACT_ATOMS: atom_id res chain seq x y z
N MET A 1 1.08 1.44 16.33
CA MET A 1 1.62 1.44 17.72
C MET A 1 1.88 2.83 18.34
N LYS A 2 2.67 3.76 17.76
CA LYS A 2 3.08 4.99 18.52
C LYS A 2 2.12 6.18 18.48
N ASN A 3 1.20 6.27 17.52
CA ASN A 3 0.53 7.54 17.24
C ASN A 3 -0.70 7.81 18.14
N ALA A 4 -1.58 6.85 18.38
CA ALA A 4 -2.79 7.10 19.18
C ALA A 4 -2.47 7.20 20.68
N LEU A 5 -1.65 6.29 21.22
CA LEU A 5 -1.14 6.37 22.60
C LEU A 5 -0.39 7.68 22.90
N LYS A 6 0.39 8.18 21.92
CA LYS A 6 1.05 9.49 22.03
C LYS A 6 0.04 10.64 22.01
N LEU A 7 -0.99 10.56 21.15
CA LEU A 7 -2.07 11.54 21.08
C LEU A 7 -2.85 11.62 22.40
N ILE A 8 -3.18 10.49 23.03
CA ILE A 8 -3.91 10.45 24.30
C ILE A 8 -3.07 11.05 25.43
N LYS A 9 -1.78 10.70 25.52
CA LYS A 9 -0.84 11.31 26.48
C LYS A 9 -0.75 12.82 26.28
N LEU A 10 -0.77 13.28 25.04
CA LEU A 10 -0.79 14.71 24.70
C LEU A 10 -2.09 15.36 25.20
N CYS A 11 -3.24 14.80 24.88
CA CYS A 11 -4.55 15.31 25.31
C CYS A 11 -4.68 15.34 26.84
N GLN A 12 -4.16 14.33 27.55
CA GLN A 12 -4.07 14.32 29.02
C GLN A 12 -3.19 15.44 29.56
N THR A 13 -2.04 15.70 28.91
CA THR A 13 -1.10 16.77 29.30
C THR A 13 -1.73 18.15 29.19
N TYR A 14 -2.54 18.39 28.16
CA TYR A 14 -3.21 19.68 27.91
C TYR A 14 -4.63 19.76 28.49
N ARG A 15 -5.06 18.80 29.33
CA ARG A 15 -6.41 18.70 29.91
C ARG A 15 -7.54 18.80 28.88
N VAL A 16 -7.33 18.24 27.70
CA VAL A 16 -8.35 18.16 26.65
C VAL A 16 -9.29 16.99 26.95
N HIS A 17 -10.58 17.26 27.06
CA HIS A 17 -11.59 16.20 27.21
C HIS A 17 -11.83 15.53 25.85
N ILE A 18 -11.43 14.27 25.73
CA ILE A 18 -11.75 13.44 24.56
C ILE A 18 -13.14 12.85 24.76
N LEU A 19 -14.06 13.14 23.84
CA LEU A 19 -15.37 12.49 23.75
C LEU A 19 -15.32 11.46 22.62
N VAL A 20 -15.43 10.17 22.96
CA VAL A 20 -15.48 9.08 21.97
C VAL A 20 -16.94 8.71 21.74
N CYS A 21 -17.42 8.91 20.51
CA CYS A 21 -18.77 8.49 20.10
C CYS A 21 -18.64 7.21 19.26
N MET A 22 -18.72 6.04 19.90
CA MET A 22 -18.99 4.80 19.17
C MET A 22 -20.51 4.63 19.09
N MET A 23 -21.04 4.62 17.87
CA MET A 23 -22.47 4.39 17.65
C MET A 23 -22.81 2.97 18.12
N VAL A 24 -23.54 2.93 19.25
CA VAL A 24 -24.42 1.87 19.80
C VAL A 24 -24.33 1.83 21.34
N ILE A 25 -23.27 2.37 21.96
CA ILE A 25 -23.20 2.45 23.43
C ILE A 25 -22.83 3.89 23.83
N LEU A 26 -23.87 4.67 24.08
CA LEU A 26 -23.80 5.93 24.83
C LEU A 26 -23.39 5.61 26.28
N ILE A 27 -22.11 5.36 26.53
CA ILE A 27 -21.56 5.55 27.88
C ILE A 27 -20.84 6.88 27.86
N TRP A 28 -21.43 7.85 28.58
CA TRP A 28 -20.69 8.99 29.11
C TRP A 28 -19.61 8.46 30.06
N ILE A 29 -18.49 7.98 29.52
CA ILE A 29 -17.32 7.68 30.32
C ILE A 29 -16.78 9.04 30.72
N LYS A 30 -17.25 9.55 31.87
CA LYS A 30 -16.44 10.47 32.66
C LYS A 30 -15.09 9.75 32.80
N LEU A 31 -14.03 10.30 32.20
CA LEU A 31 -12.67 9.78 32.24
C LEU A 31 -12.24 9.60 33.70
N SER A 32 -12.60 8.49 34.33
CA SER A 32 -12.29 8.20 35.72
C SER A 32 -11.74 6.79 35.92
N THR A 33 -11.51 6.04 34.84
CA THR A 33 -10.64 4.85 34.88
C THR A 33 -9.74 4.87 33.66
N ASP A 34 -8.55 5.48 33.80
CA ASP A 34 -7.47 5.50 32.79
C ASP A 34 -7.15 4.10 32.22
N SER A 35 -7.40 3.04 33.00
CA SER A 35 -7.20 1.64 32.58
C SER A 35 -8.16 1.17 31.49
N LYS A 36 -9.47 1.45 31.63
CA LYS A 36 -10.49 0.95 30.69
C LYS A 36 -10.35 1.62 29.32
N LEU A 37 -10.08 2.93 29.30
CA LEU A 37 -9.91 3.67 28.05
C LEU A 37 -8.70 3.16 27.25
N ASN A 38 -7.57 2.92 27.93
CA ASN A 38 -6.39 2.35 27.28
C ASN A 38 -6.65 0.96 26.71
N ILE A 39 -7.43 0.11 27.38
CA ILE A 39 -7.82 -1.21 26.88
C ILE A 39 -8.65 -1.06 25.60
N PHE A 40 -9.70 -0.23 25.61
CA PHE A 40 -10.54 -0.04 24.41
C PHE A 40 -9.77 0.49 23.21
N ILE A 41 -8.84 1.41 23.44
CA ILE A 41 -8.01 1.96 22.37
C ILE A 41 -7.04 0.90 21.85
N SER A 42 -6.44 0.10 22.74
CA SER A 42 -5.56 -1.00 22.32
C SER A 42 -6.32 -2.04 21.50
N LEU A 43 -7.57 -2.33 21.86
CA LEU A 43 -8.45 -3.22 21.10
C LEU A 43 -8.81 -2.63 19.73
N ALA A 44 -9.20 -1.35 19.65
CA ALA A 44 -9.52 -0.70 18.38
C ALA A 44 -8.30 -0.60 17.44
N GLU A 45 -7.10 -0.38 17.99
CA GLU A 45 -5.86 -0.43 17.23
C GLU A 45 -5.59 -1.85 16.70
N LEU A 46 -5.77 -2.87 17.53
CA LEU A 46 -5.60 -4.27 17.13
C LEU A 46 -6.59 -4.66 16.02
N GLU A 47 -7.85 -4.27 16.14
CA GLU A 47 -8.85 -4.51 15.08
C GLU A 47 -8.48 -3.78 13.79
N SER A 48 -8.00 -2.53 13.88
CA SER A 48 -7.55 -1.79 12.70
C SER A 48 -6.37 -2.45 12.00
N ASP A 49 -5.39 -2.94 12.77
CA ASP A 49 -4.25 -3.69 12.25
C ASP A 49 -4.71 -5.00 11.59
N ASN A 50 -5.64 -5.73 12.23
CA ASN A 50 -6.23 -6.96 11.69
C ASN A 50 -7.02 -6.72 10.40
N ILE A 51 -7.79 -5.62 10.30
CA ILE A 51 -8.46 -5.22 9.06
C ILE A 51 -7.44 -4.93 7.96
N GLY A 52 -6.37 -4.20 8.27
CA GLY A 52 -5.29 -3.93 7.33
C GLY A 52 -4.63 -5.21 6.80
N GLU A 53 -4.40 -6.17 7.68
CA GLU A 53 -3.88 -7.49 7.29
C GLU A 53 -4.86 -8.27 6.41
N GLN A 54 -6.15 -8.33 6.77
CA GLN A 54 -7.17 -9.00 5.97
C GLN A 54 -7.32 -8.39 4.57
N VAL A 55 -7.27 -7.05 4.47
CA VAL A 55 -7.27 -6.37 3.17
C VAL A 55 -6.05 -6.77 2.36
N ARG A 56 -4.85 -6.75 2.94
CA ARG A 56 -3.61 -7.17 2.26
C ARG A 56 -3.71 -8.61 1.76
N ASN A 57 -4.19 -9.52 2.61
CA ASN A 57 -4.36 -10.93 2.25
C ASN A 57 -5.39 -11.08 1.11
N GLY A 58 -6.51 -10.36 1.17
CA GLY A 58 -7.52 -10.35 0.11
C GLY A 58 -6.98 -9.81 -1.23
N LEU A 59 -6.11 -8.80 -1.22
CA LEU A 59 -5.43 -8.30 -2.42
C LEU A 59 -4.45 -9.36 -2.98
N GLN A 60 -3.69 -10.04 -2.12
CA GLN A 60 -2.78 -11.11 -2.53
C GLN A 60 -3.52 -12.31 -3.14
N GLU A 61 -4.64 -12.72 -2.56
CA GLU A 61 -5.45 -13.82 -3.12
C GLU A 61 -6.07 -13.45 -4.48
N LYS A 62 -6.52 -12.20 -4.66
CA LYS A 62 -6.94 -11.70 -5.98
C LYS A 62 -5.80 -11.74 -7.00
N ALA A 63 -4.58 -11.39 -6.58
CA ALA A 63 -3.38 -11.47 -7.42
C ALA A 63 -3.12 -12.92 -7.90
N LYS A 64 -3.14 -13.87 -6.96
CA LYS A 64 -2.92 -15.30 -7.25
C LYS A 64 -3.96 -15.88 -8.21
N GLN A 65 -5.20 -15.38 -8.13
CA GLN A 65 -6.28 -15.75 -9.04
C GLN A 65 -6.17 -15.09 -10.43
N GLY A 66 -5.11 -14.29 -10.68
CA GLY A 66 -4.92 -13.57 -11.93
C GLY A 66 -5.95 -12.45 -12.15
N ARG A 67 -6.68 -12.05 -11.10
CA ARG A 67 -7.71 -11.02 -11.19
C ARG A 67 -7.08 -9.64 -11.09
N LEU A 68 -7.66 -8.69 -11.80
CA LEU A 68 -7.26 -7.29 -11.72
C LEU A 68 -7.48 -6.75 -10.29
N ILE A 69 -6.39 -6.32 -9.65
CA ILE A 69 -6.39 -5.76 -8.29
C ILE A 69 -6.57 -4.24 -8.34
N THR A 70 -6.17 -3.60 -9.44
CA THR A 70 -6.09 -2.16 -9.65
C THR A 70 -7.11 -1.67 -10.68
N THR A 71 -7.26 -0.36 -10.85
CA THR A 71 -8.14 0.20 -11.91
C THR A 71 -7.63 -0.09 -13.32
N HIS A 72 -6.31 -0.22 -13.48
CA HIS A 72 -5.65 -0.42 -14.77
C HIS A 72 -4.65 -1.58 -14.70
N ALA A 73 -4.42 -2.24 -15.84
CA ALA A 73 -3.44 -3.30 -15.96
C ALA A 73 -2.00 -2.76 -15.76
N PRO A 74 -1.08 -3.58 -15.20
CA PRO A 74 0.34 -3.22 -15.10
C PRO A 74 0.96 -2.99 -16.48
N PHE A 75 1.97 -2.13 -16.55
CA PHE A 75 2.68 -1.86 -17.79
C PHE A 75 3.33 -3.14 -18.36
N GLY A 76 3.19 -3.37 -19.66
CA GLY A 76 3.57 -4.63 -20.31
C GLY A 76 2.44 -5.66 -20.40
N TYR A 77 1.29 -5.39 -19.79
CA TYR A 77 0.13 -6.27 -19.77
C TYR A 77 -1.17 -5.53 -20.10
N GLU A 78 -2.04 -6.20 -20.84
CA GLU A 78 -3.43 -5.81 -21.04
C GLU A 78 -4.33 -6.75 -20.27
N TYR A 79 -5.44 -6.24 -19.75
CA TYR A 79 -6.43 -7.06 -19.04
C TYR A 79 -7.69 -7.18 -19.89
N HIS A 80 -7.93 -8.37 -20.44
CA HIS A 80 -9.08 -8.67 -21.29
C HIS A 80 -9.79 -9.94 -20.78
N ASN A 81 -11.12 -9.91 -20.72
CA ASN A 81 -11.95 -11.06 -20.33
C ASN A 81 -11.49 -11.77 -19.04
N GLY A 82 -11.04 -11.01 -18.03
CA GLY A 82 -10.64 -11.57 -16.75
C GLY A 82 -9.23 -12.16 -16.70
N THR A 83 -8.43 -12.00 -17.76
CA THR A 83 -7.07 -12.55 -17.87
C THR A 83 -6.07 -11.49 -18.32
N PHE A 84 -4.83 -11.59 -17.86
CA PHE A 84 -3.73 -10.75 -18.33
C PHE A 84 -3.11 -11.31 -19.62
N ILE A 85 -2.99 -10.46 -20.63
CA ILE A 85 -2.37 -10.74 -21.93
C ILE A 85 -1.12 -9.87 -22.04
N ILE A 86 -0.01 -10.43 -22.53
CA ILE A 86 1.23 -9.67 -22.71
C ILE A 86 1.06 -8.68 -23.88
N ASN A 87 1.31 -7.39 -23.62
CA ASN A 87 1.35 -6.39 -24.68
C ASN A 87 2.71 -6.45 -25.39
N GLN A 88 2.72 -6.78 -26.69
CA GLN A 88 3.96 -6.97 -27.46
C GLN A 88 4.77 -5.68 -27.67
N ASN A 89 4.13 -4.51 -27.66
CA ASN A 89 4.82 -3.23 -27.82
C ASN A 89 5.53 -2.81 -26.51
N GLU A 90 4.93 -3.12 -25.37
CA GLU A 90 5.44 -2.71 -24.05
C GLU A 90 6.37 -3.77 -23.41
N SER A 91 6.14 -5.06 -23.71
CA SER A 91 6.90 -6.20 -23.15
C SER A 91 8.43 -6.08 -23.31
N PRO A 92 8.99 -5.62 -24.44
CA PRO A 92 10.44 -5.46 -24.58
C PRO A 92 11.03 -4.51 -23.53
N THR A 93 10.32 -3.42 -23.22
CA THR A 93 10.76 -2.43 -22.21
C THR A 93 10.77 -3.06 -20.82
N VAL A 94 9.74 -3.85 -20.47
CA VAL A 94 9.68 -4.56 -19.19
C VAL A 94 10.83 -5.57 -19.05
N LYS A 95 11.09 -6.36 -20.10
CA LYS A 95 12.23 -7.30 -20.10
C LYS A 95 13.58 -6.59 -19.93
N ALA A 96 13.76 -5.44 -20.60
CA ALA A 96 14.96 -4.63 -20.45
C ALA A 96 15.13 -4.12 -19.02
N VAL A 97 14.07 -3.56 -18.41
CA VAL A 97 14.06 -3.12 -17.01
C VAL A 97 14.51 -4.24 -16.07
N PHE A 98 13.96 -5.45 -16.21
CA PHE A 98 14.36 -6.60 -15.39
C PHE A 98 15.80 -7.00 -15.61
N ASN A 99 16.26 -7.03 -16.85
CA ASN A 99 17.65 -7.35 -17.17
C ASN A 99 18.62 -6.36 -16.52
N TYR A 100 18.34 -5.05 -16.59
CA TYR A 100 19.17 -4.04 -15.92
C TYR A 100 19.10 -4.13 -14.40
N TYR A 101 17.94 -4.47 -13.84
CA TYR A 101 17.78 -4.66 -12.40
C TYR A 101 18.60 -5.86 -11.88
N ILE A 102 18.56 -6.99 -12.57
CA ILE A 102 19.35 -8.19 -12.24
C ILE A 102 20.86 -7.92 -12.34
N LYS A 103 21.28 -7.03 -13.25
CA LYS A 103 22.67 -6.53 -13.35
C LYS A 103 23.09 -5.60 -12.21
N GLY A 104 22.20 -5.28 -11.27
CA GLY A 104 22.49 -4.44 -10.11
C GLY A 104 22.28 -2.94 -10.32
N HIS A 105 21.65 -2.53 -11.42
CA HIS A 105 21.35 -1.12 -11.63
C HIS A 105 20.14 -0.68 -10.79
N GLY A 106 20.27 0.47 -10.12
CA GLY A 106 19.13 1.10 -9.44
C GLY A 106 18.12 1.70 -10.42
N TYR A 107 16.85 1.78 -10.02
CA TYR A 107 15.74 2.25 -10.86
C TYR A 107 15.97 3.63 -11.54
N LYS A 108 16.72 4.54 -10.91
CA LYS A 108 17.10 5.84 -11.52
C LYS A 108 18.04 5.65 -12.70
N LYS A 109 19.04 4.76 -12.58
CA LYS A 109 20.00 4.49 -13.65
C LYS A 109 19.31 3.74 -14.80
N ILE A 110 18.40 2.83 -14.48
CA ILE A 110 17.59 2.13 -15.47
C ILE A 110 16.75 3.12 -16.30
N ALA A 111 16.09 4.09 -15.66
CA ALA A 111 15.33 5.12 -16.38
C ALA A 111 16.20 5.90 -17.39
N GLN A 112 17.43 6.25 -17.01
CA GLN A 112 18.39 6.90 -17.91
C GLN A 112 18.80 5.98 -19.07
N LEU A 113 19.11 4.71 -18.78
CA LEU A 113 19.48 3.73 -19.81
C LEU A 113 18.35 3.48 -20.83
N LEU A 114 17.09 3.55 -20.38
CA LEU A 114 15.93 3.47 -21.28
C LEU A 114 15.80 4.72 -22.15
N GLU A 115 16.11 5.90 -21.62
CA GLU A 115 16.06 7.17 -22.36
C GLU A 115 17.18 7.31 -23.39
N GLU A 116 18.34 6.70 -23.12
CA GLU A 116 19.48 6.65 -24.05
C GLU A 116 19.23 5.72 -25.27
N ASP A 117 18.28 4.78 -25.17
CA ASP A 117 17.97 3.79 -26.21
C ASP A 117 16.57 4.00 -26.80
N ASN A 118 16.51 4.50 -28.05
CA ASN A 118 15.26 4.78 -28.78
C ASN A 118 14.42 3.52 -29.11
N THR A 119 14.92 2.32 -28.78
CA THR A 119 14.19 1.05 -28.98
C THR A 119 13.13 0.82 -27.90
N TYR A 120 13.27 1.43 -26.73
CA TYR A 120 12.37 1.23 -25.59
C TYR A 120 11.44 2.41 -25.35
N ILE A 121 10.34 2.17 -24.64
CA ILE A 121 9.44 3.24 -24.23
C ILE A 121 10.06 3.95 -23.02
N ASN A 122 10.31 5.26 -23.15
CA ASN A 122 10.86 6.08 -22.08
C ASN A 122 9.99 6.05 -20.83
N ARG A 123 10.63 5.92 -19.66
CA ARG A 123 9.95 5.80 -18.36
C ARG A 123 10.69 6.60 -17.30
N GLN A 124 9.91 7.34 -16.51
CA GLN A 124 10.42 8.07 -15.36
C GLN A 124 10.87 7.10 -14.24
N PRO A 125 11.79 7.50 -13.35
CA PRO A 125 12.32 6.62 -12.30
C PRO A 125 11.24 5.97 -11.42
N TYR A 126 10.14 6.67 -11.13
CA TYR A 126 9.02 6.11 -10.35
C TYR A 126 8.21 5.07 -11.14
N GLN A 127 8.14 5.19 -12.46
CA GLN A 127 7.46 4.21 -13.32
C GLN A 127 8.30 2.94 -13.45
N VAL A 128 9.62 3.08 -13.61
CA VAL A 128 10.56 1.96 -13.58
C VAL A 128 10.51 1.24 -12.22
N ARG A 129 10.45 2.02 -11.14
CA ARG A 129 10.24 1.50 -9.79
C ARG A 129 8.99 0.61 -9.74
N ASN A 130 7.86 1.12 -10.22
CA ASN A 130 6.61 0.36 -10.20
C ASN A 130 6.71 -0.96 -10.98
N ILE A 131 7.36 -0.99 -12.15
CA ILE A 131 7.57 -2.22 -12.93
C ILE A 131 8.32 -3.28 -12.11
N ILE A 132 9.38 -2.87 -11.39
CA ILE A 132 10.21 -3.77 -10.59
C ILE A 132 9.44 -4.34 -9.38
N TYR A 133 8.62 -3.53 -8.71
CA TYR A 133 7.87 -3.97 -7.52
C TYR A 133 6.50 -4.59 -7.83
N GLN A 134 6.01 -4.51 -9.07
CA GLN A 134 4.75 -5.12 -9.51
C GLN A 134 4.91 -6.52 -10.08
N SER A 135 6.15 -6.98 -10.34
CA SER A 135 6.41 -8.32 -10.88
C SER A 135 6.83 -9.32 -9.81
#